data_AF-A0A2V7P486-F1
#
_entry.id   AF-A0A2V7P486-F1
#
_cell.length_a   1.000
_cell.length_b   1.000
_cell.length_c   1.000
_cell.angle_alpha   90.00
_cell.angle_beta   90.00
_cell.angle_gamma   90.00
#
_symmetry.space_group_name_H-M   'P 1'
#
loop_
_entity.id
_entity.type
_entity.pdbx_description
1 polymer ?
#
loop_
_entity_poly.entity_id
_entity_poly.type
_entity_poly.pdbx_seq_one_letter_code
_entity_poly.pdbx_strand_id
1 'polypeptide(L)'
;MGRRGIKEYRAPEALALIAADRERTLLVCPSCGTRSIQRVPRRRSHGGAPLVSERVTLTCQTCGRHASYIERGGAEPPRDSTMDPHPLASRK
;
A
#
# COMPACT_ATOMS: atom_id res chain seq x y z
N MET A 1 9.63 30.82 0.58
CA MET A 1 8.71 30.00 -0.24
C MET A 1 8.14 28.91 0.63
N GLY A 2 6.86 29.05 1.00
CA GLY A 2 6.20 28.36 2.10
C GLY A 2 6.16 26.84 1.96
N ARG A 3 6.24 26.17 3.10
CA ARG A 3 6.10 24.72 3.29
C ARG A 3 4.89 24.24 2.49
N ARG A 4 5.11 23.40 1.48
CA ARG A 4 4.04 22.72 0.74
C ARG A 4 3.21 21.97 1.78
N GLY A 5 2.07 22.53 2.15
CA GLY A 5 1.15 21.90 3.10
C GLY A 5 0.91 20.48 2.63
N ILE A 6 1.26 19.52 3.49
CA ILE A 6 1.20 18.11 3.17
C ILE A 6 -0.27 17.77 2.89
N LYS A 7 -0.61 17.53 1.62
CA LYS A 7 -1.93 17.04 1.20
C LYS A 7 -1.99 15.53 1.36
N GLU A 8 -1.48 14.99 2.46
CA GLU A 8 -1.55 13.56 2.74
C GLU A 8 -2.72 13.28 3.68
N TYR A 9 -3.35 12.12 3.50
CA TYR A 9 -4.31 11.62 4.50
C TYR A 9 -3.61 11.41 5.84
N ARG A 10 -4.32 11.64 6.95
CA ARG A 10 -3.81 11.22 8.26
C ARG A 10 -3.62 9.70 8.26
N ALA A 11 -2.68 9.19 9.07
CA ALA A 11 -2.40 7.77 9.18
C ALA A 11 -3.66 6.87 9.26
N PRO A 12 -4.65 7.12 10.14
CA PRO A 12 -5.87 6.29 10.21
C PRO A 12 -6.74 6.40 8.94
N GLU A 13 -6.89 7.60 8.39
CA GLU A 13 -7.64 7.85 7.14
C GLU A 13 -7.01 7.10 5.96
N ALA A 14 -5.68 7.14 5.86
CA ALA A 14 -4.92 6.45 4.83
C ALA A 14 -5.09 4.94 4.93
N LEU A 15 -4.99 4.37 6.14
CA LEU A 15 -5.12 2.93 6.37
C LEU A 15 -6.51 2.41 5.98
N ALA A 16 -7.58 3.14 6.32
CA ALA A 16 -8.93 2.77 5.92
C ALA A 16 -9.10 2.76 4.39
N LEU A 17 -8.55 3.78 3.70
CA LEU A 17 -8.61 3.88 2.24
C LEU A 17 -7.82 2.73 1.56
N ILE A 18 -6.66 2.38 2.13
CA ILE A 18 -5.82 1.29 1.64
C ILE A 18 -6.50 -0.07 1.85
N ALA A 19 -7.13 -0.29 3.01
CA ALA A 19 -7.90 -1.51 3.28
C ALA A 19 -9.04 -1.66 2.26
N ALA A 20 -9.81 -0.59 2.04
CA ALA A 20 -10.88 -0.57 1.04
C ALA A 20 -10.36 -0.84 -0.38
N ASP A 21 -9.21 -0.27 -0.76
CA ASP A 21 -8.57 -0.61 -2.03
C ASP A 21 -8.30 -2.11 -2.08
N ARG A 22 -7.56 -2.67 -1.12
CA ARG A 22 -7.17 -4.09 -1.09
C ARG A 22 -8.37 -5.03 -1.19
N GLU A 23 -9.45 -4.75 -0.47
CA GLU A 23 -10.70 -5.53 -0.49
C GLU A 23 -11.52 -5.35 -1.77
N ARG A 24 -11.11 -4.48 -2.70
CA ARG A 24 -11.86 -4.11 -3.92
C ARG A 24 -13.22 -3.49 -3.59
N THR A 25 -13.32 -2.82 -2.45
CA THR A 25 -14.55 -2.12 -2.05
C THR A 25 -14.52 -0.66 -2.52
N LEU A 26 -15.62 0.06 -2.27
CA LEU A 26 -15.79 1.43 -2.74
C LEU A 26 -14.81 2.39 -2.03
N LEU A 27 -13.97 3.06 -2.81
CA LEU A 27 -13.04 4.07 -2.31
C LEU A 27 -13.79 5.39 -2.03
N VAL A 28 -13.97 5.71 -0.75
CA VAL A 28 -14.59 6.97 -0.29
C VAL A 28 -13.54 7.83 0.40
N CYS A 29 -13.43 9.09 0.01
CA CYS A 29 -12.56 10.05 0.67
C CYS A 29 -13.05 10.33 2.09
N PRO A 30 -12.29 10.01 3.15
CA PRO A 30 -12.71 10.25 4.54
C PRO A 30 -12.84 11.74 4.87
N SER A 31 -12.25 12.61 4.05
CA SER A 31 -12.17 14.04 4.32
C SER A 31 -13.25 14.89 3.65
N CYS A 32 -13.86 14.40 2.56
CA CYS A 32 -14.91 15.13 1.84
C CYS A 32 -16.08 14.23 1.40
N GLY A 33 -16.04 12.94 1.71
CA GLY A 33 -17.11 11.99 1.39
C GLY A 33 -17.22 11.61 -0.10
N THR A 34 -16.36 12.14 -0.98
CA THR A 34 -16.47 11.85 -2.41
C THR A 34 -15.87 10.51 -2.79
N ARG A 35 -16.41 9.90 -3.84
CA ARG A 35 -15.95 8.61 -4.39
C ARG A 35 -14.91 8.77 -5.51
N SER A 36 -14.46 9.99 -5.76
CA SER A 36 -13.57 10.35 -6.85
C SER A 36 -12.11 10.11 -6.47
N ILE A 37 -11.76 8.86 -6.15
CA ILE A 37 -10.39 8.44 -5.83
C ILE A 37 -9.72 7.88 -7.08
N GLN A 38 -8.61 8.50 -7.47
CA GLN A 38 -7.73 8.02 -8.52
C GLN A 38 -6.66 7.11 -7.94
N ARG A 39 -6.59 5.86 -8.42
CA ARG A 39 -5.55 4.88 -8.09
C ARG A 39 -4.51 4.81 -9.20
N VAL A 40 -3.24 4.98 -8.84
CA VAL A 40 -2.09 4.84 -9.75
C VAL A 40 -1.02 3.97 -9.09
N PRO A 41 -0.54 2.90 -9.72
CA PRO A 41 -0.94 2.36 -11.01
C PRO A 41 -2.36 1.78 -10.96
N ARG A 42 -3.03 1.73 -12.12
CA ARG A 42 -4.33 1.06 -12.24
C ARG A 42 -4.15 -0.45 -12.03
N ARG A 43 -5.15 -1.10 -11.43
CA ARG A 43 -5.18 -2.56 -11.28
C ARG A 43 -5.07 -3.19 -12.66
N ARG A 44 -4.08 -4.06 -12.86
CA ARG A 44 -3.95 -4.83 -14.11
C ARG A 44 -5.02 -5.93 -14.09
N SER A 45 -5.93 -5.92 -15.08
CA SER A 45 -7.01 -6.92 -15.21
C SER A 45 -6.58 -8.23 -15.89
N HIS A 46 -5.33 -8.33 -16.35
CA HIS A 46 -4.85 -9.46 -17.16
C HIS A 46 -3.62 -10.09 -16.50
N GLY A 47 -3.62 -11.42 -16.40
CA GLY A 47 -2.68 -12.27 -15.66
C GLY A 47 -1.22 -12.23 -16.10
N GLY A 48 -0.58 -11.07 -15.96
CA GLY A 48 0.88 -10.95 -15.93
C GLY A 48 1.37 -11.16 -14.50
N ALA A 49 2.35 -12.04 -14.33
CA ALA A 49 2.93 -12.43 -13.04
C ALA A 49 3.21 -11.21 -12.11
N PRO A 50 2.96 -11.33 -10.78
CA PRO A 50 3.17 -10.24 -9.84
C PRO A 50 4.67 -10.09 -9.55
N LEU A 51 5.39 -9.38 -10.41
CA LEU A 51 6.85 -9.39 -10.36
C LEU A 51 7.47 -8.33 -9.45
N VAL A 52 6.71 -7.42 -8.85
CA VAL A 52 7.34 -6.41 -7.99
C VAL A 52 6.34 -5.81 -7.01
N SER A 53 6.79 -5.59 -5.77
CA SER A 53 6.13 -4.72 -4.80
C SER A 53 5.99 -3.32 -5.42
N GLU A 54 4.83 -3.03 -6.01
CA GLU A 54 4.59 -1.79 -6.75
C GLU A 54 4.02 -0.73 -5.80
N ARG A 55 4.55 0.49 -5.88
CA ARG A 55 4.06 1.61 -5.07
C ARG A 55 2.74 2.11 -5.66
N VAL A 56 1.65 1.89 -4.93
CA VAL A 56 0.32 2.37 -5.26
C VAL A 56 0.06 3.69 -4.55
N THR A 57 -0.50 4.65 -5.28
CA THR A 57 -0.91 5.97 -4.80
C THR A 57 -2.40 6.15 -5.05
N LEU A 58 -3.13 6.50 -4.00
CA LEU A 58 -4.55 6.82 -3.98
C LEU A 58 -4.68 8.33 -3.80
N THR A 59 -5.37 9.02 -4.71
CA THR A 59 -5.53 10.48 -4.65
C THR A 59 -6.98 10.87 -4.85
N CYS A 60 -7.55 11.64 -3.93
CA CYS A 60 -8.88 12.22 -4.12
C CYS A 60 -8.81 13.40 -5.09
N GLN A 61 -9.60 13.32 -6.16
CA GLN A 61 -9.68 14.37 -7.16
C GLN A 61 -10.43 15.62 -6.68
N THR A 62 -11.18 15.52 -5.57
CA THR A 62 -11.94 16.65 -5.01
C THR A 62 -11.09 17.48 -4.05
N CYS A 63 -10.54 16.86 -3.00
CA CYS A 63 -9.77 17.58 -1.97
C CYS A 63 -8.26 17.54 -2.22
N GLY A 64 -7.78 16.75 -3.18
CA GLY A 64 -6.36 16.63 -3.52
C GLY A 64 -5.52 15.86 -2.50
N ARG A 65 -6.15 15.21 -1.50
CA ARG A 65 -5.43 14.39 -0.53
C ARG A 65 -4.97 13.08 -1.16
N HIS A 66 -3.79 12.61 -0.76
CA HIS A 66 -3.23 11.36 -1.24
C HIS A 66 -2.72 10.46 -0.13
N ALA A 67 -2.72 9.16 -0.40
CA ALA A 67 -2.09 8.11 0.40
C ALA A 67 -1.27 7.24 -0.54
N SER A 68 -0.08 6.82 -0.11
CA SER A 68 0.73 5.86 -0.87
C SER A 68 1.06 4.63 -0.03
N TYR A 69 0.98 3.46 -0.64
CA TYR A 69 1.28 2.17 -0.01
C TYR A 69 1.97 1.26 -1.01
N ILE A 70 2.64 0.23 -0.50
CA ILE A 70 3.27 -0.80 -1.34
C ILE A 70 2.28 -1.94 -1.46
N GLU A 71 1.81 -2.22 -2.67
CA GLU A 71 0.97 -3.39 -2.94
C GLU A 71 1.85 -4.64 -2.87
N ARG A 72 1.87 -5.27 -1.69
CA ARG A 72 2.53 -6.56 -1.49
C ARG A 72 1.72 -7.65 -2.19
N GLY A 73 2.09 -7.96 -3.42
CA GLY A 73 1.58 -9.14 -4.11
C GLY A 73 2.13 -10.40 -3.46
N GLY A 74 1.41 -10.97 -2.48
CA GLY A 74 1.46 -12.39 -2.06
C GLY A 74 2.80 -13.03 -1.67
N ALA A 75 3.93 -12.35 -1.78
CA ALA A 75 5.23 -12.82 -1.38
C ALA A 75 5.73 -11.89 -0.28
N GLU A 76 5.76 -12.42 0.94
CA GLU A 76 6.79 -11.98 1.87
C GLU A 76 8.12 -11.94 1.10
N PRO A 77 8.96 -10.90 1.20
CA PRO A 77 10.35 -11.07 0.79
C PRO A 77 10.83 -12.35 1.49
N PRO A 78 11.42 -13.34 0.77
CA PRO A 78 11.86 -14.57 1.39
C PRO A 78 12.65 -14.18 2.62
N ARG A 79 12.16 -14.59 3.79
CA ARG A 79 12.84 -14.33 5.06
C ARG A 79 14.28 -14.78 4.84
N ASP A 80 15.17 -13.81 4.91
CA ASP A 80 16.59 -14.02 4.74
C ASP A 80 16.98 -15.15 5.70
N SER A 81 17.25 -16.33 5.12
CA SER A 81 17.41 -17.58 5.88
C SER A 81 18.73 -17.61 6.66
N THR A 82 19.43 -16.47 6.74
CA THR A 82 20.66 -16.28 7.51
C THR A 82 20.41 -16.10 9.01
N MET A 83 19.15 -15.95 9.45
CA MET A 83 18.78 -16.00 10.87
C MET A 83 18.33 -17.40 11.34
N ASP A 84 18.94 -18.46 10.82
CA ASP A 84 18.91 -19.77 11.49
C ASP A 84 20.13 -19.88 12.41
N PRO A 85 20.00 -19.65 13.73
CA PRO A 85 21.05 -20.05 14.66
C PRO A 85 21.04 -21.58 14.67
N HIS A 86 21.89 -22.20 13.84
CA HIS A 86 22.11 -23.63 13.89
C HIS A 86 22.30 -24.04 15.35
N PRO A 87 21.43 -24.90 15.93
CA PRO A 87 21.76 -25.50 17.20
C PRO A 87 22.99 -26.36 16.92
N LEU A 88 24.14 -25.94 17.46
CA LEU A 88 25.31 -26.78 17.54
C LEU A 88 24.87 -28.08 18.24
N ALA A 89 24.65 -29.11 17.43
CA ALA A 89 24.52 -30.47 17.89
C ALA A 89 25.86 -30.82 18.54
N SER A 90 25.95 -30.54 19.84
CA SER A 90 27.05 -30.96 20.69
C SER A 90 26.95 -32.47 20.80
N ARG A 91 27.69 -33.13 19.92
CA ARG A 91 27.81 -34.57 19.84
C ARG A 91 29.10 -34.96 20.54
N LYS A 92 29.04 -35.24 21.84
CA LYS A 92 29.92 -36.21 22.51
C LYS A 92 29.36 -36.57 23.88
#